data_AF-A0A661T3Z0-F1
#
_entry.id   AF-A0A661T3Z0-F1
#
_cell.length_a   1.000
_cell.length_b   1.000
_cell.length_c   1.000
_cell.angle_alpha   90.00
_cell.angle_beta   90.00
_cell.angle_gamma   90.00
#
_symmetry.space_group_name_H-M   'P 1'
#
loop_
_entity.id
_entity.type
_entity.pdbx_description
1 polymer ?
#
loop_
_entity_poly.entity_id
_entity_poly.type
_entity_poly.pdbx_seq_one_letter_code
_entity_poly.pdbx_strand_id
1 'polypeptide(L)'
;TVRRGESLIICENPDLSAEVRVLAAQLQEFENRYRLSVTRDRTEANILRDEIDRIKAELAQKKREQDDLVVRSPTDGVFLLPQSEDLPGRFVGRGMPLGYVVDFSRVTVRVVVSQHDVDRVRTETRGVAVRLSENIGRDLPAFIKREVPAASRNLPSLALSLEGGGAFALDPREKERPRSFEKLFQFEIVVPGLMPKKIGERVFVRFEHKPEPFALRWYREIRRVLLDRFSV
;
A
#
# COMPACT_ATOMS: atom_id res chain seq x y z
N THR A 1 -1.11 3.70 18.52
CA THR A 1 0.14 3.98 17.78
C THR A 1 1.08 2.84 18.02
N VAL A 2 1.83 2.43 17.01
CA VAL A 2 2.73 1.27 17.06
C VAL A 2 4.11 1.66 16.52
N ARG A 3 5.15 0.99 17.03
CA ARG A 3 6.53 1.13 16.57
C ARG A 3 6.94 -0.05 15.72
N ARG A 4 7.94 0.14 14.87
CA ARG A 4 8.56 -0.93 14.09
C ARG A 4 9.03 -2.05 15.02
N GLY A 5 8.62 -3.29 14.71
CA GLY A 5 8.94 -4.49 15.47
C GLY A 5 8.01 -4.80 16.65
N GLU A 6 7.09 -3.88 16.99
CA GLU A 6 6.09 -4.09 18.03
C GLU A 6 5.12 -5.22 17.63
N SER A 7 4.83 -6.12 18.57
CA SER A 7 3.90 -7.23 18.35
C SER A 7 2.48 -6.71 18.22
N LEU A 8 1.82 -7.01 17.10
CA LEU A 8 0.46 -6.55 16.79
C LEU A 8 -0.58 -7.64 17.05
N ILE A 9 -0.31 -8.84 16.53
CA ILE A 9 -1.21 -9.99 16.61
C ILE A 9 -0.37 -11.20 17.00
N ILE A 10 -0.89 -11.97 17.93
CA ILE A 10 -0.30 -13.23 18.36
C ILE A 10 -1.25 -14.34 17.88
N CYS A 11 -0.72 -15.22 17.05
CA CYS A 11 -1.40 -16.44 16.63
C CYS A 11 -0.85 -17.62 17.42
N GLU A 12 -1.68 -18.65 17.59
CA GLU A 12 -1.26 -19.89 18.24
C GLU A 12 -1.47 -21.04 17.27
N ASN A 13 -0.47 -21.92 17.18
CA ASN A 13 -0.56 -23.18 16.45
C ASN A 13 0.05 -24.29 17.32
N PRO A 14 -0.79 -25.03 18.08
CA PRO A 14 -0.33 -26.12 18.94
C PRO A 14 0.39 -27.22 18.16
N ASP A 15 -0.05 -27.54 16.94
CA ASP A 15 0.55 -28.59 16.12
C ASP A 15 1.97 -28.22 15.71
N LEU A 16 2.19 -26.98 15.28
CA LEU A 16 3.53 -26.48 14.95
C LEU A 16 4.48 -26.55 16.15
N SER A 17 3.99 -26.23 17.35
CA SER A 17 4.79 -26.34 18.59
C SER A 17 5.15 -27.80 18.93
N ALA A 18 4.27 -28.75 18.60
CA ALA A 18 4.53 -30.18 18.77
C ALA A 18 5.57 -30.67 17.75
N GLU A 19 5.43 -30.30 16.47
CA GLU A 19 6.38 -30.63 15.40
C GLU A 19 7.80 -30.14 15.72
N VAL A 20 7.95 -28.89 16.18
CA VAL A 20 9.25 -28.33 16.60
C VAL A 20 9.89 -29.16 17.73
N ARG A 21 9.09 -29.62 18.70
CA ARG A 21 9.59 -30.46 19.80
C ARG A 21 10.02 -31.85 19.32
N VAL A 22 9.25 -32.46 18.42
CA VAL A 22 9.58 -33.77 17.83
C VAL A 22 10.88 -33.68 17.03
N LEU A 23 11.00 -32.70 16.14
CA LEU A 23 12.21 -32.48 15.33
C LEU A 23 13.44 -32.18 16.21
N ALA A 24 13.28 -31.42 17.30
CA ALA A 24 14.37 -31.16 18.24
C ALA A 24 14.84 -32.45 18.96
N ALA A 25 13.91 -33.32 19.35
CA ALA A 25 14.23 -34.61 19.97
C ALA A 25 14.91 -35.56 18.97
N GLN A 26 14.42 -35.63 17.73
CA GLN A 26 15.06 -36.40 16.65
C GLN A 26 16.47 -35.90 16.37
N LEU A 27 16.67 -34.58 16.29
CA LEU A 27 17.99 -34.01 16.10
C LEU A 27 18.96 -34.48 17.20
N GLN A 28 18.53 -34.44 18.46
CA GLN A 28 19.34 -34.88 19.58
C GLN A 28 19.67 -36.39 19.51
N GLU A 29 18.70 -37.22 19.08
CA GLU A 29 18.91 -38.66 18.85
C GLU A 29 19.99 -38.91 17.78
N PHE A 30 19.85 -38.26 16.62
CA PHE A 30 20.78 -38.43 15.50
C PHE A 30 22.18 -37.89 15.83
N GLU A 31 22.29 -36.75 16.52
CA GLU A 31 23.57 -36.21 16.98
C GLU A 31 24.28 -37.14 17.98
N ASN A 32 23.52 -37.86 18.81
CA ASN A 32 24.08 -38.86 19.72
C ASN A 32 24.56 -40.10 18.94
N ARG A 33 23.79 -40.58 17.96
CA ARG A 33 24.20 -41.70 17.09
C ARG A 33 25.45 -41.38 16.28
N TYR A 34 25.50 -40.18 15.69
CA TYR A 34 26.66 -39.69 14.96
C TYR A 34 27.93 -39.69 15.82
N ARG A 35 27.85 -39.23 17.07
CA ARG A 35 28.99 -39.25 18.01
C ARG A 35 29.52 -40.66 18.29
N LEU A 36 28.66 -41.68 18.27
CA LEU A 36 29.05 -43.08 18.46
C LEU A 36 29.62 -43.73 17.19
N SER A 37 29.19 -43.31 16.00
CA SER A 37 29.60 -43.92 14.72
C SER A 37 30.88 -43.31 14.13
N VAL A 38 31.22 -42.06 14.47
CA VAL A 38 32.41 -41.34 13.96
C VAL A 38 33.73 -42.10 14.16
N THR A 39 33.86 -42.87 15.24
CA THR A 39 35.04 -43.69 15.53
C THR A 39 34.98 -45.11 14.97
N ARG A 40 33.82 -45.57 14.49
CA ARG A 40 33.58 -46.95 14.03
C ARG A 40 33.51 -47.06 12.51
N ASP A 41 32.71 -46.23 11.86
CA ASP A 41 32.47 -46.30 10.42
C ASP A 41 32.27 -44.88 9.84
N ARG A 42 33.19 -44.49 8.94
CA ARG A 42 33.12 -43.19 8.24
C ARG A 42 31.92 -43.09 7.30
N THR A 43 31.49 -44.18 6.70
CA THR A 43 30.37 -44.20 5.76
C THR A 43 29.06 -43.98 6.51
N GLU A 44 28.83 -44.73 7.59
CA GLU A 44 27.69 -44.54 8.48
C GLU A 44 27.66 -43.12 9.08
N ALA A 45 28.83 -42.60 9.50
CA ALA A 45 28.94 -41.24 10.00
C ALA A 45 28.56 -40.19 8.95
N ASN A 46 28.93 -40.36 7.68
CA ASN A 46 28.53 -39.43 6.63
C ASN A 46 27.01 -39.45 6.38
N ILE A 47 26.38 -40.63 6.34
CA ILE A 47 24.92 -40.75 6.20
C ILE A 47 24.20 -40.06 7.35
N LEU A 48 24.65 -40.28 8.59
CA LEU A 48 24.08 -39.63 9.76
C LEU A 48 24.28 -38.12 9.76
N ARG A 49 25.39 -37.63 9.20
CA ARG A 49 25.62 -36.19 9.04
C ARG A 49 24.63 -35.57 8.06
N ASP A 50 24.42 -36.19 6.90
CA ASP A 50 23.45 -35.72 5.91
C ASP A 50 22.03 -35.67 6.49
N GLU A 51 21.68 -36.67 7.30
CA GLU A 51 20.39 -36.74 8.00
C GLU A 51 20.25 -35.66 9.08
N ILE A 52 21.31 -35.41 9.86
CA ILE A 52 21.36 -34.30 10.83
C ILE A 52 21.15 -32.96 10.13
N ASP A 53 21.81 -32.74 8.99
CA ASP A 53 21.72 -31.49 8.25
C ASP A 53 20.31 -31.29 7.68
N ARG A 54 19.67 -32.37 7.21
CA ARG A 54 18.25 -32.38 6.80
C ARG A 54 17.32 -31.97 7.95
N ILE A 55 17.44 -32.64 9.10
CA ILE A 55 16.59 -32.37 10.29
C ILE A 55 16.85 -30.94 10.81
N LYS A 56 18.09 -30.46 10.79
CA LYS A 56 18.43 -29.08 11.16
C LYS A 56 17.75 -28.06 10.25
N ALA A 57 17.76 -28.28 8.94
CA ALA A 57 17.10 -27.41 7.98
C ALA A 57 15.59 -27.36 8.22
N GLU A 58 14.97 -28.52 8.43
CA GLU A 58 13.53 -28.62 8.71
C GLU A 58 13.15 -27.95 10.04
N LEU A 59 13.91 -28.21 11.11
CA LEU A 59 13.72 -27.56 12.42
C LEU A 59 13.88 -26.04 12.32
N ALA A 60 14.86 -25.56 11.56
CA ALA A 60 15.07 -24.13 11.34
C ALA A 60 13.90 -23.50 10.58
N GLN A 61 13.34 -24.19 9.59
CA GLN A 61 12.15 -23.74 8.88
C GLN A 61 10.95 -23.66 9.84
N LYS A 62 10.67 -24.72 10.61
CA LYS A 62 9.54 -24.76 11.55
C LYS A 62 9.65 -23.72 12.67
N LYS A 63 10.86 -23.43 13.14
CA LYS A 63 11.10 -22.34 14.09
C LYS A 63 10.80 -20.96 13.49
N ARG A 64 11.18 -20.70 12.24
CA ARG A 64 10.81 -19.46 11.55
C ARG A 64 9.29 -19.33 11.43
N GLU A 65 8.61 -20.42 11.06
CA GLU A 65 7.14 -20.43 11.01
C GLU A 65 6.50 -20.16 12.38
N GLN A 66 7.15 -20.59 13.47
CA GLN A 66 6.70 -20.32 14.83
C GLN A 66 6.92 -18.84 15.21
N ASP A 67 8.05 -18.26 14.81
CA ASP A 67 8.32 -16.82 15.00
C ASP A 67 7.32 -15.96 14.21
N ASP A 68 6.92 -16.42 13.01
CA ASP A 68 5.93 -15.77 12.16
C ASP A 68 4.50 -15.80 12.74
N LEU A 69 4.23 -16.61 13.78
CA LEU A 69 2.97 -16.53 14.53
C LEU A 69 2.82 -15.21 15.28
N VAL A 70 3.92 -14.50 15.54
CA VAL A 70 3.89 -13.16 16.12
C VAL A 70 4.00 -12.14 15.00
N VAL A 71 2.86 -11.62 14.56
CA VAL A 71 2.80 -10.60 13.52
C VAL A 71 3.26 -9.27 14.13
N ARG A 72 4.36 -8.73 13.62
CA ARG A 72 4.97 -7.47 14.08
C ARG A 72 4.74 -6.33 13.11
N SER A 73 4.75 -5.10 13.63
CA SER A 73 4.63 -3.92 12.79
C SER A 73 5.87 -3.73 11.90
N PRO A 74 5.72 -3.57 10.57
CA PRO A 74 6.84 -3.33 9.67
C PRO A 74 7.40 -1.89 9.77
N THR A 75 6.59 -0.94 10.24
CA THR A 75 6.92 0.49 10.30
C THR A 75 6.33 1.13 11.56
N ASP A 76 6.81 2.32 11.90
CA ASP A 76 6.14 3.18 12.87
C ASP A 76 4.84 3.74 12.27
N GLY A 77 3.79 3.86 13.07
CA GLY A 77 2.52 4.42 12.60
C GLY A 77 1.32 4.15 13.50
N VAL A 78 0.14 4.13 12.90
CA VAL A 78 -1.12 3.77 13.54
C VAL A 78 -1.58 2.44 12.96
N PHE A 79 -1.77 1.46 13.83
CA PHE A 79 -2.35 0.18 13.46
C PHE A 79 -3.86 0.30 13.38
N LEU A 80 -4.42 -0.01 12.20
CA LEU A 80 -5.83 -0.02 11.88
C LEU A 80 -6.26 -1.45 11.66
N LEU A 81 -7.11 -1.95 12.55
CA LEU A 81 -7.62 -3.32 12.52
C LEU A 81 -9.12 -3.26 12.21
N PRO A 82 -9.54 -3.49 10.95
CA PRO A 82 -10.96 -3.58 10.64
C PRO A 82 -11.55 -4.80 11.37
N GLN A 83 -12.71 -4.61 12.02
CA GLN A 83 -13.40 -5.66 12.80
C GLN A 83 -12.51 -6.30 13.88
N SER A 84 -11.86 -5.46 14.70
CA SER A 84 -11.00 -5.93 15.81
C SER A 84 -11.69 -6.87 16.79
N GLU A 85 -13.01 -6.78 16.93
CA GLU A 85 -13.82 -7.54 17.89
C GLU A 85 -14.04 -9.00 17.46
N ASP A 86 -14.00 -9.29 16.16
CA ASP A 86 -14.30 -10.63 15.61
C ASP A 86 -13.04 -11.48 15.36
N LEU A 87 -11.86 -10.94 15.65
CA LEU A 87 -10.57 -11.58 15.39
C LEU A 87 -10.10 -12.56 16.48
N PRO A 88 -10.34 -12.33 17.78
CA PRO A 88 -9.93 -13.29 18.81
C PRO A 88 -10.56 -14.67 18.57
N GLY A 89 -9.73 -15.71 18.48
CA GLY A 89 -10.18 -17.09 18.26
C GLY A 89 -10.52 -17.45 16.81
N ARG A 90 -10.41 -16.51 15.86
CA ARG A 90 -10.65 -16.78 14.45
C ARG A 90 -9.43 -17.44 13.80
N PHE A 91 -9.68 -18.42 12.94
CA PHE A 91 -8.63 -19.00 12.10
C PHE A 91 -8.14 -17.99 11.05
N VAL A 92 -6.83 -17.76 11.01
CA VAL A 92 -6.16 -16.88 10.06
C VAL A 92 -5.26 -17.70 9.15
N GLY A 93 -5.54 -17.67 7.85
CA GLY A 93 -4.68 -18.28 6.84
C GLY A 93 -3.50 -17.40 6.47
N ARG A 94 -2.39 -18.01 6.02
CA ARG A 94 -1.26 -17.28 5.45
C ARG A 94 -1.72 -16.46 4.23
N GLY A 95 -1.24 -15.22 4.14
CA GLY A 95 -1.59 -14.29 3.07
C GLY A 95 -2.93 -13.56 3.27
N MET A 96 -3.67 -13.84 4.33
CA MET A 96 -4.88 -13.10 4.67
C MET A 96 -4.51 -11.70 5.19
N PRO A 97 -5.10 -10.62 4.65
CA PRO A 97 -4.89 -9.28 5.19
C PRO A 97 -5.57 -9.17 6.57
N LEU A 98 -4.75 -8.96 7.60
CA LEU A 98 -5.24 -8.79 8.97
C LEU A 98 -5.61 -7.34 9.26
N GLY A 99 -4.78 -6.39 8.84
CA GLY A 99 -4.98 -4.97 9.08
C GLY A 99 -3.91 -4.14 8.38
N TYR A 100 -3.90 -2.84 8.67
CA TYR A 100 -3.03 -1.87 8.02
C TYR A 100 -2.24 -1.09 9.07
N VAL A 101 -0.96 -0.83 8.80
CA VAL A 101 -0.17 0.14 9.57
C VAL A 101 0.04 1.37 8.71
N VAL A 102 -0.36 2.52 9.22
CA VAL A 102 -0.36 3.78 8.48
C VAL A 102 0.55 4.80 9.15
N ASP A 103 1.53 5.29 8.40
CA ASP A 103 2.34 6.44 8.80
C ASP A 103 1.65 7.75 8.36
N PHE A 104 0.92 8.37 9.28
CA PHE A 104 0.22 9.64 9.03
C PHE A 104 1.16 10.83 8.80
N SER A 105 2.46 10.71 9.10
CA SER A 105 3.44 11.79 8.86
C SER A 105 3.84 11.91 7.38
N ARG A 106 3.61 10.86 6.59
CA ARG A 106 4.03 10.79 5.17
C ARG A 106 2.87 10.83 4.18
N VAL A 107 1.69 11.28 4.62
CA VAL A 107 0.50 11.25 3.78
C VAL A 107 0.61 12.25 2.64
N THR A 108 0.30 11.77 1.43
CA THR A 108 0.24 12.57 0.22
C THR A 108 -1.18 12.63 -0.30
N VAL A 109 -1.57 13.79 -0.81
CA VAL A 109 -2.81 13.97 -1.53
C VAL A 109 -2.59 13.54 -2.98
N ARG A 110 -3.43 12.63 -3.49
CA ARG A 110 -3.44 12.26 -4.90
C ARG A 110 -4.49 13.07 -5.64
N VAL A 111 -4.05 13.85 -6.62
CA VAL A 111 -4.93 14.63 -7.50
C VAL A 111 -4.90 14.06 -8.89
N VAL A 112 -6.07 14.00 -9.49
CA VAL A 112 -6.27 13.56 -10.87
C VAL A 112 -6.56 14.79 -11.72
N VAL A 113 -5.80 14.95 -12.81
CA VAL A 113 -5.93 16.06 -13.76
C VAL A 113 -6.18 15.49 -15.15
N SER A 114 -7.06 16.14 -15.90
CA SER A 114 -7.38 15.78 -17.29
C SER A 114 -6.17 15.97 -18.21
N GLN A 115 -6.13 15.28 -19.34
CA GLN A 115 -5.08 15.48 -20.36
C GLN A 115 -5.05 16.92 -20.89
N HIS A 116 -6.18 17.64 -20.87
CA HIS A 116 -6.24 19.00 -21.39
C HIS A 116 -5.63 20.05 -20.45
N ASP A 117 -5.64 19.78 -19.14
CA ASP A 117 -5.17 20.73 -18.14
C ASP A 117 -3.76 20.40 -17.61
N VAL A 118 -3.23 19.21 -17.94
CA VAL A 118 -1.93 18.73 -17.46
C VAL A 118 -0.78 19.68 -17.81
N ASP A 119 -0.75 20.23 -19.04
CA ASP A 119 0.33 21.11 -19.49
C ASP A 119 0.36 22.43 -18.72
N ARG A 120 -0.82 22.93 -18.32
CA ARG A 120 -0.95 24.13 -17.48
C ARG A 120 -0.52 23.85 -16.05
N VAL A 121 -0.93 22.70 -15.49
CA VAL A 121 -0.49 22.28 -14.15
C VAL A 121 1.03 22.06 -14.09
N ARG A 122 1.63 21.51 -15.15
CA ARG A 122 3.08 21.31 -15.24
C ARG A 122 3.87 22.62 -15.37
N THR A 123 3.42 23.53 -16.24
CA THR A 123 4.27 24.63 -16.73
C THR A 123 3.92 25.99 -16.12
N GLU A 124 2.67 26.18 -15.69
CA GLU A 124 2.13 27.48 -15.29
C GLU A 124 1.75 27.59 -13.80
N THR A 125 1.86 26.50 -13.03
CA THR A 125 1.54 26.49 -11.59
C THR A 125 2.53 27.37 -10.80
N ARG A 126 2.00 28.40 -10.14
CA ARG A 126 2.71 29.28 -9.20
C ARG A 126 2.52 28.86 -7.74
N GLY A 127 1.39 28.24 -7.43
CA GLY A 127 1.03 27.84 -6.07
C GLY A 127 -0.05 26.76 -6.07
N VAL A 128 -0.09 25.97 -5.01
CA VAL A 128 -1.12 24.96 -4.80
C VAL A 128 -1.76 25.19 -3.43
N ALA A 129 -3.08 25.29 -3.42
CA ALA A 129 -3.88 25.33 -2.21
C ALA A 129 -4.75 24.08 -2.13
N VAL A 130 -4.81 23.48 -0.93
CA VAL A 130 -5.63 22.30 -0.65
C VAL A 130 -6.65 22.65 0.43
N ARG A 131 -7.90 22.21 0.24
CA ARG A 131 -8.99 22.27 1.22
C ARG A 131 -9.47 20.85 1.50
N LEU A 132 -9.66 20.54 2.78
CA LEU A 132 -10.24 19.27 3.19
C LEU A 132 -11.76 19.33 3.09
N SER A 133 -12.42 18.22 2.77
CA SER A 133 -13.88 18.17 2.75
C SER A 133 -14.48 18.37 4.15
N GLU A 134 -13.81 17.88 5.19
CA GLU A 134 -14.23 18.08 6.59
C GLU A 134 -14.01 19.54 7.05
N ASN A 135 -13.15 20.32 6.37
CA ASN A 135 -12.86 21.70 6.74
C ASN A 135 -12.65 22.59 5.50
N ILE A 136 -13.76 22.94 4.87
CA ILE A 136 -13.79 23.77 3.65
C ILE A 136 -13.28 25.20 3.91
N GLY A 137 -13.38 25.68 5.14
CA GLY A 137 -13.03 27.06 5.52
C GLY A 137 -11.53 27.34 5.65
N ARG A 138 -10.66 26.32 5.53
CA ARG A 138 -9.22 26.47 5.72
C ARG A 138 -8.43 26.09 4.47
N ASP A 139 -7.70 27.07 3.94
CA ASP A 139 -6.78 26.89 2.82
C ASP A 139 -5.43 26.46 3.37
N LEU A 140 -4.96 25.27 2.96
CA LEU A 140 -3.65 24.76 3.32
C LEU A 140 -2.69 24.95 2.15
N PRO A 141 -1.55 25.64 2.34
CA PRO A 141 -0.54 25.73 1.31
C PRO A 141 0.05 24.34 1.05
N ALA A 142 0.27 24.02 -0.22
CA ALA A 142 0.76 22.71 -0.63
C ALA A 142 1.75 22.85 -1.79
N PHE A 143 2.50 21.78 -2.06
CA PHE A 143 3.44 21.75 -3.17
C PHE A 143 3.37 20.40 -3.89
N ILE A 144 3.58 20.43 -5.20
CA ILE A 144 3.64 19.23 -6.03
C ILE A 144 4.95 18.50 -5.71
N LYS A 145 4.86 17.29 -5.17
CA LYS A 145 6.03 16.46 -4.85
C LYS A 145 6.58 15.80 -6.09
N ARG A 146 5.68 15.17 -6.87
CA ARG A 146 6.02 14.54 -8.13
C ARG A 146 4.78 14.36 -8.99
N GLU A 147 5.03 14.27 -10.28
CA GLU A 147 4.10 13.73 -11.23
C GLU A 147 4.31 12.23 -11.39
N VAL A 148 3.22 11.47 -11.52
CA VAL A 148 3.29 10.07 -11.93
C VAL A 148 3.28 10.04 -13.47
N PRO A 149 4.40 9.70 -14.14
CA PRO A 149 4.57 9.92 -15.58
C PRO A 149 3.68 9.03 -16.46
N ALA A 150 3.02 8.01 -15.91
CA ALA A 150 2.15 7.13 -16.66
C ALA A 150 0.71 7.67 -16.69
N ALA A 151 0.27 8.15 -17.85
CA ALA A 151 -1.15 8.38 -18.12
C ALA A 151 -1.91 7.06 -17.95
N SER A 152 -2.78 6.99 -16.94
CA SER A 152 -3.51 5.77 -16.60
C SER A 152 -5.01 6.05 -16.67
N ARG A 153 -5.77 5.06 -17.14
CA ARG A 153 -7.23 5.08 -17.02
C ARG A 153 -7.70 4.71 -15.62
N ASN A 154 -6.83 4.19 -14.75
CA ASN A 154 -7.21 3.75 -13.41
C ASN A 154 -7.49 4.96 -12.49
N LEU A 155 -8.70 5.05 -11.94
CA LEU A 155 -9.05 6.01 -10.90
C LEU A 155 -8.57 5.51 -9.53
N PRO A 156 -7.76 6.29 -8.78
CA PRO A 156 -7.27 5.89 -7.45
C PRO A 156 -8.38 5.66 -6.40
N SER A 157 -9.55 6.27 -6.60
CA SER A 157 -10.69 6.18 -5.70
C SER A 157 -11.99 6.40 -6.48
N LEU A 158 -13.04 5.67 -6.11
CA LEU A 158 -14.40 5.87 -6.62
C LEU A 158 -14.96 7.24 -6.26
N ALA A 159 -14.47 7.89 -5.19
CA ALA A 159 -14.88 9.25 -4.83
C ALA A 159 -14.55 10.31 -5.91
N LEU A 160 -13.74 9.94 -6.90
CA LEU A 160 -13.39 10.78 -8.05
C LEU A 160 -14.30 10.54 -9.26
N SER A 161 -15.13 9.50 -9.26
CA SER A 161 -16.08 9.23 -10.35
C SER A 161 -17.37 10.04 -10.20
N LEU A 162 -18.11 10.24 -11.30
CA LEU A 162 -19.44 10.87 -11.28
C LEU A 162 -20.39 10.18 -10.29
N GLU A 163 -20.36 8.85 -10.22
CA GLU A 163 -21.16 8.05 -9.27
C GLU A 163 -20.75 8.31 -7.81
N GLY A 164 -19.48 8.59 -7.55
CA GLY A 164 -18.95 9.01 -6.24
C GLY A 164 -18.98 10.52 -5.99
N GLY A 165 -19.63 11.31 -6.86
CA GLY A 165 -19.73 12.78 -6.76
C GLY A 165 -18.50 13.56 -7.22
N GLY A 166 -17.55 12.89 -7.88
CA GLY A 166 -16.40 13.49 -8.57
C GLY A 166 -16.73 13.93 -10.00
N ALA A 167 -15.70 14.26 -10.79
CA ALA A 167 -15.87 14.87 -12.11
C ALA A 167 -15.69 13.88 -13.29
N PHE A 168 -15.27 12.63 -13.03
CA PHE A 168 -14.84 11.71 -14.09
C PHE A 168 -15.86 10.60 -14.35
N ALA A 169 -16.27 10.41 -15.59
CA ALA A 169 -17.14 9.30 -15.98
C ALA A 169 -16.36 7.96 -15.98
N LEU A 170 -16.99 6.90 -15.45
CA LEU A 170 -16.47 5.54 -15.50
C LEU A 170 -16.83 4.89 -16.85
N ASP A 171 -15.95 4.00 -17.34
CA ASP A 171 -16.24 3.15 -18.49
C ASP A 171 -17.14 1.98 -18.06
N PRO A 172 -18.40 1.89 -18.53
CA PRO A 172 -19.34 0.83 -18.15
C PRO A 172 -18.96 -0.56 -18.69
N ARG A 173 -17.95 -0.66 -19.57
CA ARG A 173 -17.47 -1.93 -20.13
C ARG A 173 -16.52 -2.68 -19.20
N GLU A 174 -15.94 -2.00 -18.21
CA GLU A 174 -14.99 -2.59 -17.27
C GLU A 174 -15.52 -2.56 -15.82
N LYS A 175 -16.06 -3.69 -15.36
CA LYS A 175 -16.68 -3.81 -14.02
C LYS A 175 -15.69 -4.08 -12.88
N GLU A 176 -14.49 -4.58 -13.18
CA GLU A 176 -13.53 -5.02 -12.15
C GLU A 176 -12.67 -3.91 -11.56
N ARG A 177 -12.46 -2.80 -12.31
CA ARG A 177 -11.69 -1.64 -11.84
C ARG A 177 -12.32 -0.35 -12.36
N PRO A 178 -12.47 0.69 -11.52
CA PRO A 178 -12.99 1.97 -11.97
C PRO A 178 -12.00 2.63 -12.92
N ARG A 179 -12.23 2.44 -14.22
CA ARG A 179 -11.46 3.11 -15.26
C ARG A 179 -12.23 4.32 -15.76
N SER A 180 -11.55 5.46 -15.87
CA SER A 180 -12.11 6.61 -16.57
C SER A 180 -12.08 6.38 -18.07
N PHE A 181 -13.08 6.94 -18.76
CA PHE A 181 -13.14 6.97 -20.22
C PHE A 181 -11.92 7.69 -20.83
N GLU A 182 -11.38 8.69 -20.14
CA GLU A 182 -10.26 9.51 -20.57
C GLU A 182 -8.92 9.07 -19.93
N LYS A 183 -7.81 9.45 -20.59
CA LYS A 183 -6.47 9.27 -20.00
C LYS A 183 -6.25 10.33 -18.93
N LEU A 184 -5.97 9.90 -17.71
CA LEU A 184 -5.79 10.79 -16.57
C LEU A 184 -4.33 10.84 -16.13
N PHE A 185 -3.88 12.03 -15.72
CA PHE A 185 -2.58 12.24 -15.10
C PHE A 185 -2.74 12.38 -13.58
N GLN A 186 -1.82 11.78 -12.84
CA GLN A 186 -1.86 11.76 -11.38
C GLN A 186 -0.70 12.59 -10.82
N PHE A 187 -1.03 13.50 -9.91
CA PHE A 187 -0.06 14.30 -9.17
C PHE A 187 -0.10 13.92 -7.70
N GLU A 188 1.07 13.73 -7.10
CA GLU A 188 1.21 13.60 -5.65
C GLU A 188 1.56 14.97 -5.06
N ILE A 189 0.72 15.44 -4.15
CA ILE A 189 0.81 16.74 -3.49
C ILE A 189 1.10 16.51 -2.02
N VAL A 190 2.04 17.29 -1.48
CA VAL A 190 2.35 17.30 -0.04
C VAL A 190 1.78 18.56 0.57
N VAL A 191 1.07 18.39 1.68
CA VAL A 191 0.53 19.48 2.49
C VAL A 191 1.32 19.54 3.79
N PRO A 192 2.28 20.48 3.94
CA PRO A 192 3.09 20.58 5.14
C PRO A 192 2.23 20.80 6.40
N GLY A 193 2.53 20.07 7.47
CA GLY A 193 1.82 20.19 8.75
C GLY A 193 0.42 19.57 8.78
N LEU A 194 -0.03 18.93 7.70
CA LEU A 194 -1.25 18.15 7.72
C LEU A 194 -0.98 16.79 8.38
N MET A 195 -1.66 16.55 9.50
CA MET A 195 -1.76 15.22 10.10
C MET A 195 -3.20 14.74 9.93
N PRO A 196 -3.51 14.06 8.82
CA PRO A 196 -4.87 13.63 8.57
C PRO A 196 -5.24 12.52 9.58
N LYS A 197 -6.48 12.55 10.06
CA LYS A 197 -6.98 11.53 11.01
C LYS A 197 -7.51 10.28 10.30
N LYS A 198 -7.81 10.39 9.00
CA LYS A 198 -8.41 9.34 8.17
C LYS A 198 -7.73 9.30 6.80
N ILE A 199 -7.69 8.14 6.18
CA ILE A 199 -7.29 7.96 4.78
C ILE A 199 -8.54 7.91 3.90
N GLY A 200 -8.44 8.39 2.66
CA GLY A 200 -9.54 8.36 1.70
C GLY A 200 -10.49 9.55 1.82
N GLU A 201 -10.15 10.55 2.64
CA GLU A 201 -10.89 11.80 2.69
C GLU A 201 -10.80 12.54 1.35
N ARG A 202 -11.92 13.12 0.92
CA ARG A 202 -11.96 13.97 -0.27
C ARG A 202 -11.29 15.30 0.02
N VAL A 203 -10.53 15.78 -0.95
CA VAL A 203 -9.87 17.08 -0.87
C VAL A 203 -10.07 17.85 -2.15
N PHE A 204 -10.25 19.17 -2.02
CA PHE A 204 -10.32 20.09 -3.13
C PHE A 204 -8.97 20.74 -3.31
N VAL A 205 -8.45 20.72 -4.54
CA VAL A 205 -7.14 21.29 -4.85
C VAL A 205 -7.31 22.39 -5.88
N ARG A 206 -6.72 23.56 -5.59
CA ARG A 206 -6.68 24.71 -6.47
C ARG A 206 -5.24 24.95 -6.91
N PHE A 207 -5.01 24.85 -8.22
CA PHE A 207 -3.75 25.25 -8.85
C PHE A 207 -3.83 26.71 -9.28
N GLU A 208 -2.96 27.53 -8.72
CA GLU A 208 -2.86 28.95 -9.05
C GLU A 208 -1.90 29.11 -10.24
N HIS A 209 -2.41 29.63 -11.35
CA HIS A 209 -1.66 29.79 -12.60
C HIS A 209 -1.26 31.25 -12.83
N LYS A 210 -0.35 31.50 -13.78
CA LYS A 210 -0.03 32.88 -14.20
C LYS A 210 -1.29 33.61 -14.68
N PRO A 211 -1.48 34.90 -14.34
CA PRO A 211 -2.62 35.67 -14.84
C PRO A 211 -2.53 35.77 -16.36
N GLU A 212 -3.57 35.28 -17.04
CA GLU A 212 -3.67 35.32 -18.50
C GLU A 212 -4.74 36.37 -18.90
N PRO A 213 -4.47 37.23 -19.90
CA PRO A 213 -5.45 38.20 -20.37
C PRO A 213 -6.78 37.53 -20.76
N PHE A 214 -7.90 38.13 -20.36
CA PHE A 214 -9.25 37.59 -20.59
C PHE A 214 -9.52 37.25 -22.07
N ALA A 215 -8.97 38.02 -23.00
CA ALA A 215 -9.12 37.79 -24.44
C ALA A 215 -8.53 36.45 -24.91
N LEU A 216 -7.38 36.03 -24.35
CA LEU A 216 -6.73 34.76 -24.68
C LEU A 216 -7.49 33.57 -24.09
N ARG A 217 -8.09 33.75 -22.90
CA ARG A 217 -8.99 32.75 -22.29
C ARG A 217 -10.22 32.49 -23.17
N TRP A 218 -10.90 33.55 -23.61
CA TRP A 218 -12.09 33.44 -24.45
C TRP A 218 -11.79 32.80 -25.82
N TYR A 219 -10.70 33.22 -26.48
CA TYR A 219 -10.30 32.64 -27.76
C TYR A 219 -10.00 31.13 -27.67
N ARG A 220 -9.36 30.68 -26.59
CA ARG A 220 -9.08 29.25 -26.37
C ARG A 220 -10.34 28.44 -26.13
N GLU A 221 -11.27 28.90 -25.30
CA GLU A 221 -12.53 28.18 -25.05
C GLU A 221 -13.39 28.12 -26.32
N ILE A 222 -13.46 29.21 -27.09
CA ILE A 222 -14.16 29.22 -28.38
C ILE A 222 -13.49 28.24 -29.34
N ARG A 223 -12.16 28.27 -29.45
CA ARG A 223 -11.40 27.31 -30.30
C ARG A 223 -11.60 25.87 -29.85
N ARG A 224 -11.67 25.61 -28.54
CA ARG A 224 -11.91 24.27 -27.96
C ARG A 224 -13.27 23.72 -28.39
N VAL A 225 -14.33 24.51 -28.23
CA VAL A 225 -15.68 24.11 -28.65
C VAL A 225 -15.76 23.92 -30.17
N LEU A 226 -15.04 24.73 -30.94
CA LEU A 226 -15.00 24.62 -32.40
C LEU A 226 -14.25 23.37 -32.86
N LEU A 227 -13.11 23.04 -32.25
CA LEU A 227 -12.35 21.84 -32.61
C LEU A 227 -13.07 20.55 -32.22
N ASP A 228 -13.70 20.48 -31.04
CA ASP A 228 -14.49 19.31 -30.62
C ASP A 228 -15.72 19.06 -31.50
N ARG A 229 -16.30 20.13 -32.07
CA ARG A 229 -17.54 20.04 -32.85
C ARG A 229 -17.31 19.89 -34.35
N PHE A 230 -16.12 20.21 -34.85
CA PHE A 230 -15.77 20.17 -36.27
C PHE A 230 -14.71 19.12 -36.64
N SER A 231 -14.17 18.35 -35.69
CA SER A 231 -13.35 17.18 -36.00
C SER A 231 -14.21 15.95 -36.33
N VAL A 232 -14.59 15.84 -37.61
CA VAL A 232 -14.64 14.57 -38.37
C VAL A 232 -13.32 14.44 -39.11
#